data_AF-A0A327VT40-F1
#
_entry.id   AF-A0A327VT40-F1
#
_cell.length_a   1.000
_cell.length_b   1.000
_cell.length_c   1.000
_cell.angle_alpha   90.00
_cell.angle_beta   90.00
_cell.angle_gamma   90.00
#
_symmetry.space_group_name_H-M   'P 1'
#
loop_
_entity.id
_entity.type
_entity.pdbx_description
1 polymer ?
#
loop_
_entity_poly.entity_id
_entity_poly.type
_entity_poly.pdbx_seq_one_letter_code
_entity_poly.pdbx_strand_id
1 'polypeptide(L)'
;MNTEETTLFDASFESTIKPLRWSILPLNVQIICWIGLFLGLYLTLTSLMALPGLIQATLSGDLDLLTILVLWTTTFLKIFPIPLMHLFVLIEKKWAIRFSWIGLIALAFLAVCDFTRGFISFFSIIIYLVYIIFFVQLLPLQKKWESGAISTMDKVKSSK
;
A
#
# COMPACT_ATOMS: atom_id res chain seq x y z
N MET A 1 -16.75 58.94 -10.24
CA MET A 1 -16.59 57.92 -11.29
C MET A 1 -15.31 57.16 -10.98
N ASN A 2 -15.42 56.09 -10.18
CA ASN A 2 -14.34 55.14 -9.91
C ASN A 2 -15.01 53.76 -9.93
N THR A 3 -14.95 53.09 -11.08
CA THR A 3 -15.29 51.68 -11.23
C THR A 3 -14.05 50.89 -10.83
N GLU A 4 -14.03 50.37 -9.61
CA GLU A 4 -13.10 49.29 -9.25
C GLU A 4 -13.55 48.04 -10.01
N GLU A 5 -12.94 47.80 -11.16
CA GLU A 5 -13.00 46.51 -11.85
C GLU A 5 -12.34 45.47 -10.94
N THR A 6 -13.16 44.75 -10.19
CA THR A 6 -12.73 43.54 -9.51
C THR A 6 -12.42 42.50 -10.59
N THR A 7 -11.13 42.34 -10.87
CA THR A 7 -10.59 41.47 -11.90
C THR A 7 -11.02 40.03 -11.65
N LEU A 8 -11.81 39.51 -12.59
CA LEU A 8 -12.33 38.13 -12.70
C LEU A 8 -11.25 37.03 -12.62
N PHE A 9 -9.97 37.42 -12.60
CA PHE A 9 -8.81 36.56 -12.56
C PHE A 9 -8.24 36.34 -11.16
N ASP A 10 -8.47 37.23 -10.18
CA ASP A 10 -7.88 37.06 -8.84
C ASP A 10 -8.49 35.91 -8.03
N ALA A 11 -9.75 35.55 -8.30
CA ALA A 11 -10.41 34.41 -7.65
C ALA A 11 -10.10 33.05 -8.29
N SER A 12 -9.51 33.03 -9.50
CA SER A 12 -9.26 31.80 -10.27
C SER A 12 -7.83 31.26 -10.15
N PHE A 13 -6.91 32.11 -9.68
CA PHE A 13 -5.49 31.80 -9.45
C PHE A 13 -5.15 31.47 -8.01
N GLU A 14 -6.13 31.42 -7.10
CA GLU A 14 -6.06 30.51 -5.95
C GLU A 14 -6.12 29.09 -6.51
N SER A 15 -4.97 28.68 -7.05
CA SER A 15 -4.56 27.32 -7.24
C SER A 15 -5.25 26.47 -6.19
N THR A 16 -6.13 25.60 -6.65
CA THR A 16 -6.71 24.54 -5.83
C THR A 16 -5.55 23.67 -5.38
N ILE A 17 -4.79 24.13 -4.38
CA ILE A 17 -3.79 23.36 -3.66
C ILE A 17 -4.64 22.32 -2.97
N LYS A 18 -4.88 21.19 -3.65
CA LYS A 18 -5.47 20.03 -3.01
C LYS A 18 -4.57 19.78 -1.82
N PRO A 19 -5.07 19.89 -0.57
CA PRO A 19 -4.24 19.64 0.59
C PRO A 19 -3.60 18.26 0.39
N LEU A 20 -2.28 18.18 0.55
CA LEU A 20 -1.55 16.91 0.51
C LEU A 20 -2.30 15.94 1.43
N ARG A 21 -2.73 14.79 0.89
CA ARG A 21 -3.57 13.82 1.61
C ARG A 21 -2.84 13.27 2.85
N TRP A 22 -1.52 13.41 2.89
CA TRP A 22 -0.62 13.20 4.02
C TRP A 22 -1.01 14.01 5.25
N SER A 23 -1.34 15.30 5.09
CA SER A 23 -1.72 16.14 6.24
C SER A 23 -3.07 15.77 6.83
N ILE A 24 -3.89 15.02 6.07
CA ILE A 24 -5.22 14.53 6.48
C ILE A 24 -5.12 13.12 7.08
N LEU A 25 -4.02 12.39 6.81
CA LEU A 25 -3.78 11.08 7.39
C LEU A 25 -3.51 11.23 8.89
N PRO A 26 -4.22 10.48 9.75
CA PRO A 26 -3.96 10.53 11.18
C PRO A 26 -2.56 9.96 11.48
N LEU A 27 -1.87 10.55 12.45
CA LEU A 27 -0.46 10.31 12.74
C LEU A 27 -0.16 8.82 13.00
N ASN A 28 -1.09 8.10 13.64
CA ASN A 28 -0.96 6.67 13.88
C ASN A 28 -0.91 5.84 12.58
N VAL A 29 -1.72 6.18 11.56
CA VAL A 29 -1.68 5.51 10.26
C VAL A 29 -0.37 5.82 9.54
N GLN A 30 0.16 7.04 9.65
CA GLN A 30 1.47 7.38 9.10
C GLN A 30 2.60 6.56 9.74
N ILE A 31 2.58 6.41 11.07
CA ILE A 31 3.57 5.60 11.80
C ILE A 31 3.48 4.14 11.37
N ILE A 32 2.26 3.58 11.28
CA ILE A 32 2.06 2.20 10.81
C ILE A 32 2.57 2.06 9.36
N CYS A 33 2.30 3.04 8.50
CA CYS A 33 2.81 3.07 7.13
C CYS A 33 4.34 2.97 7.08
N TRP A 34 5.05 3.76 7.89
CA TRP A 34 6.51 3.73 7.96
C TRP A 34 7.04 2.41 8.51
N ILE A 35 6.51 1.95 9.64
CA ILE A 35 6.95 0.69 10.27
C ILE A 35 6.71 -0.48 9.31
N GLY A 36 5.53 -0.57 8.71
CA GLY A 36 5.20 -1.64 7.78
C GLY A 36 5.98 -1.56 6.47
N LEU A 37 6.36 -0.36 6.01
CA LEU A 37 7.28 -0.20 4.88
C LEU A 37 8.66 -0.79 5.20
N PHE A 38 9.28 -0.38 6.32
CA PHE A 38 10.60 -0.87 6.70
C PHE A 38 10.58 -2.36 7.00
N LEU A 39 9.56 -2.86 7.70
CA LEU A 39 9.39 -4.28 7.97
C LEU A 39 9.19 -5.08 6.68
N GLY A 40 8.35 -4.60 5.77
CA GLY A 40 8.11 -5.23 4.48
C GLY A 40 9.37 -5.26 3.60
N LEU A 41 10.14 -4.17 3.58
CA LEU A 41 11.43 -4.11 2.89
C LEU A 41 12.44 -5.08 3.51
N TYR A 42 12.54 -5.12 4.84
CA TYR A 42 13.39 -6.06 5.55
C TYR A 42 13.05 -7.51 5.18
N LEU A 43 11.77 -7.90 5.24
CA LEU A 43 11.31 -9.24 4.86
C LEU A 43 11.55 -9.57 3.37
N THR A 44 11.40 -8.58 2.50
CA THR A 44 11.69 -8.74 1.07
C THR A 44 13.18 -8.94 0.82
N LEU A 45 14.03 -8.16 1.49
CA LEU A 45 15.49 -8.25 1.37
C LEU A 45 16.02 -9.56 1.93
N THR A 46 15.54 -10.02 3.08
CA THR A 46 15.95 -11.33 3.64
C THR A 46 15.52 -12.48 2.73
N SER A 47 14.33 -12.39 2.13
CA SER A 47 13.88 -13.35 1.11
C SER A 47 14.78 -13.34 -0.13
N LEU A 48 15.23 -12.16 -0.57
CA LEU A 48 16.17 -12.01 -1.69
C LEU A 48 17.57 -12.53 -1.36
N MET A 49 18.04 -12.38 -0.12
CA MET A 49 19.33 -12.92 0.32
C MET A 49 19.32 -14.45 0.45
N ALA A 50 18.16 -15.07 0.64
CA ALA A 50 18.03 -16.54 0.64
C ALA A 50 18.12 -17.15 -0.79
N LEU A 51 18.11 -16.31 -1.82
CA LEU A 51 18.04 -16.72 -3.23
C LEU A 51 19.24 -17.57 -3.70
N PRO A 52 20.50 -17.26 -3.34
CA PRO A 52 21.65 -18.07 -3.76
C PRO A 52 21.62 -19.50 -3.20
N GLY A 53 21.18 -19.69 -1.95
CA GLY A 53 21.09 -21.03 -1.33
C GLY A 53 20.03 -21.91 -2.00
N LEU A 54 18.94 -21.30 -2.47
CA LEU A 54 17.88 -21.98 -3.21
C LEU A 54 18.32 -22.37 -4.63
N ILE A 55 19.12 -21.52 -5.30
CA ILE A 55 19.74 -21.85 -6.60
C ILE A 55 20.73 -23.01 -6.45
N GLN A 56 21.50 -23.04 -5.36
CA GLN A 56 22.41 -24.16 -5.09
C GLN A 56 21.66 -25.49 -4.91
N ALA A 57 20.50 -25.48 -4.25
CA ALA A 57 19.65 -26.66 -4.11
C ALA A 57 19.07 -27.17 -5.45
N THR A 58 18.90 -26.28 -6.44
CA THR A 58 18.54 -26.67 -7.81
C THR A 58 19.69 -27.38 -8.51
N LEU A 59 20.90 -26.84 -8.36
CA LEU A 59 22.10 -27.36 -9.01
C LEU A 59 22.53 -28.71 -8.42
N SER A 60 22.20 -29.00 -7.16
CA SER A 60 22.41 -30.31 -6.52
C SER A 60 21.39 -31.37 -6.93
N GLY A 61 20.32 -31.00 -7.64
CA GLY A 61 19.27 -31.92 -8.10
C GLY A 61 18.22 -32.26 -7.04
N ASP A 62 18.22 -31.58 -5.89
CA ASP A 62 17.29 -31.84 -4.77
C ASP A 62 15.88 -31.27 -5.04
N LEU A 63 15.76 -30.30 -5.94
CA LEU A 63 14.50 -29.63 -6.29
C LEU A 63 14.42 -29.36 -7.79
N ASP A 64 13.26 -29.66 -8.39
CA ASP A 64 12.97 -29.30 -9.78
C ASP A 64 12.80 -27.77 -9.93
N LEU A 65 13.26 -27.24 -11.07
CA LEU A 65 13.29 -25.81 -11.40
C LEU A 65 11.87 -25.23 -11.39
N LEU A 66 10.87 -26.01 -11.80
CA LEU A 66 9.45 -25.66 -11.73
C LEU A 66 8.99 -25.44 -10.28
N THR A 67 9.33 -26.35 -9.37
CA THR A 67 8.94 -26.28 -7.96
C THR A 67 9.54 -25.04 -7.30
N ILE A 68 10.79 -24.70 -7.63
CA ILE A 68 11.46 -23.50 -7.13
C ILE A 68 10.81 -22.23 -7.67
N LEU A 69 10.48 -22.19 -8.97
CA LEU A 69 9.79 -21.04 -9.58
C LEU A 69 8.43 -20.79 -8.93
N VAL A 70 7.66 -21.86 -8.67
CA VAL A 70 6.36 -21.77 -7.97
C VAL A 70 6.54 -21.30 -6.52
N LEU A 71 7.53 -21.83 -5.81
CA LEU A 71 7.82 -21.41 -4.43
C LEU A 71 8.24 -19.93 -4.36
N TRP A 72 8.99 -19.47 -5.35
CA TRP A 72 9.47 -18.09 -5.42
C TRP A 72 8.39 -17.11 -5.82
N THR A 73 7.63 -17.41 -6.88
CA THR A 73 6.50 -16.57 -7.28
C THR A 73 5.50 -16.44 -6.14
N THR A 74 5.15 -17.53 -5.46
CA THR A 74 4.26 -17.47 -4.29
C THR A 74 4.85 -16.67 -3.11
N THR A 75 6.16 -16.80 -2.82
CA THR A 75 6.82 -16.03 -1.75
C THR A 75 6.88 -14.54 -2.09
N PHE A 76 7.22 -14.21 -3.32
CA PHE A 76 7.28 -12.82 -3.79
C PHE A 76 5.89 -12.18 -3.82
N LEU A 77 4.88 -12.90 -4.34
CA LEU A 77 3.48 -12.44 -4.30
C LEU A 77 2.94 -12.27 -2.87
N LYS A 78 3.48 -13.00 -1.89
CA LYS A 78 3.07 -12.90 -0.48
C LYS A 78 3.72 -11.71 0.23
N ILE A 79 5.00 -11.43 -0.02
CA ILE A 79 5.78 -10.48 0.79
C ILE A 79 5.91 -9.12 0.09
N PHE A 80 6.15 -9.10 -1.22
CA PHE A 80 6.44 -7.87 -1.98
C PHE A 80 5.27 -6.87 -2.05
N PRO A 81 3.99 -7.28 -2.08
CA PRO A 81 2.88 -6.34 -2.07
C PRO A 81 2.73 -5.56 -0.76
N ILE A 82 3.27 -6.07 0.35
CA ILE A 82 3.18 -5.44 1.67
C ILE A 82 3.92 -4.09 1.69
N PRO A 83 5.24 -4.00 1.41
CA PRO A 83 5.92 -2.70 1.37
C PRO A 83 5.36 -1.79 0.28
N LEU A 84 4.95 -2.34 -0.88
CA LEU A 84 4.31 -1.56 -1.94
C LEU A 84 3.01 -0.90 -1.48
N MET A 85 2.16 -1.60 -0.73
CA MET A 85 0.94 -1.02 -0.17
C MET A 85 1.26 0.21 0.69
N HIS A 86 2.25 0.10 1.57
CA HIS A 86 2.62 1.20 2.47
C HIS A 86 3.23 2.34 1.67
N LEU A 87 4.13 2.05 0.75
CA LEU A 87 4.74 3.03 -0.15
C LEU A 87 3.68 3.79 -0.96
N PHE A 88 2.68 3.10 -1.51
CA PHE A 88 1.62 3.75 -2.28
C PHE A 88 0.72 4.63 -1.41
N VAL A 89 0.42 4.22 -0.18
CA VAL A 89 -0.31 5.06 0.78
C VAL A 89 0.53 6.31 1.11
N LEU A 90 1.84 6.17 1.31
CA LEU A 90 2.74 7.28 1.61
C LEU A 90 2.87 8.27 0.42
N ILE A 91 2.94 7.76 -0.82
CA ILE A 91 3.05 8.57 -2.05
C ILE A 91 1.68 9.13 -2.49
N GLU A 92 0.59 8.79 -1.78
CA GLU A 92 -0.77 9.25 -2.06
C GLU A 92 -1.26 8.97 -3.50
N LYS A 93 -0.67 7.97 -4.18
CA LYS A 93 -0.98 7.71 -5.58
C LYS A 93 -2.46 7.36 -5.70
N LYS A 94 -3.17 7.84 -6.73
CA LYS A 94 -4.60 7.49 -6.95
C LYS A 94 -4.86 5.98 -6.97
N TRP A 95 -3.83 5.21 -7.32
CA TRP A 95 -3.84 3.75 -7.32
C TRP A 95 -3.62 3.09 -5.95
N ALA A 96 -3.22 3.84 -4.92
CA ALA A 96 -2.98 3.32 -3.58
C ALA A 96 -4.19 2.63 -2.97
N ILE A 97 -5.39 3.13 -3.27
CA ILE A 97 -6.66 2.56 -2.82
C ILE A 97 -6.91 1.18 -3.45
N ARG A 98 -6.58 1.02 -4.74
CA ARG A 98 -6.71 -0.26 -5.42
C ARG A 98 -5.61 -1.23 -5.01
N PHE A 99 -4.39 -0.73 -4.82
CA PHE A 99 -3.24 -1.53 -4.43
C PHE A 99 -3.29 -1.98 -2.96
N SER A 100 -3.98 -1.27 -2.08
CA SER A 100 -4.17 -1.72 -0.69
C SER A 100 -4.96 -3.01 -0.60
N TRP A 101 -5.88 -3.28 -1.53
CA TRP A 101 -6.58 -4.57 -1.59
C TRP A 101 -5.62 -5.71 -1.95
N ILE A 102 -4.67 -5.46 -2.84
CA ILE A 102 -3.63 -6.44 -3.19
C ILE A 102 -2.74 -6.70 -1.96
N GLY A 103 -2.38 -5.65 -1.22
CA GLY A 103 -1.66 -5.78 0.05
C GLY A 103 -2.44 -6.55 1.11
N LEU A 104 -3.77 -6.35 1.21
CA LEU A 104 -4.64 -7.09 2.11
C LEU A 104 -4.69 -8.59 1.77
N ILE A 105 -4.82 -8.91 0.47
CA ILE A 105 -4.81 -10.30 -0.01
C ILE A 105 -3.47 -10.96 0.31
N ALA A 106 -2.35 -10.25 0.06
CA ALA A 106 -1.02 -10.75 0.38
C ALA A 106 -0.83 -10.99 1.89
N LEU A 107 -1.34 -10.09 2.74
CA LEU A 107 -1.35 -10.24 4.19
C LEU A 107 -2.20 -11.42 4.65
N ALA A 108 -3.39 -11.61 4.07
CA ALA A 108 -4.27 -12.74 4.36
C ALA A 108 -3.60 -14.07 3.96
N PHE A 109 -2.93 -14.10 2.80
CA PHE A 109 -2.16 -15.26 2.35
C PHE A 109 -0.98 -15.56 3.28
N LEU A 110 -0.29 -14.52 3.75
CA LEU A 110 0.75 -14.61 4.77
C LEU A 110 0.20 -15.22 6.07
N ALA A 111 -0.94 -14.74 6.56
CA ALA A 111 -1.60 -15.30 7.74
C ALA A 111 -1.95 -16.78 7.55
N VAL A 112 -2.59 -17.16 6.45
CA VAL A 112 -2.94 -18.57 6.17
C VAL A 112 -1.70 -19.47 6.13
N CYS A 113 -0.61 -19.01 5.52
CA CYS A 113 0.65 -19.76 5.53
C CYS A 113 1.20 -19.97 6.94
N ASP A 114 1.14 -18.94 7.79
CA ASP A 114 1.63 -19.03 9.17
C ASP A 114 0.75 -19.98 10.00
N PHE A 115 -0.58 -19.91 9.83
CA PHE A 115 -1.54 -20.82 10.46
C PHE A 115 -1.31 -22.28 10.05
N THR A 116 -1.19 -22.55 8.74
CA THR A 116 -1.08 -23.91 8.19
C THR A 116 0.27 -24.57 8.51
N ARG A 117 1.35 -23.79 8.60
CA ARG A 117 2.68 -24.30 8.94
C ARG A 117 2.98 -24.29 10.44
N GLY A 118 2.05 -23.84 11.28
CA GLY A 118 2.23 -23.77 12.73
C GLY A 118 3.26 -22.74 13.20
N PHE A 119 3.65 -21.79 12.33
CA PHE A 119 4.62 -20.73 12.65
C PHE A 119 3.99 -19.49 13.30
N ILE A 120 2.77 -19.62 13.82
CA ILE A 120 2.12 -18.53 14.54
C ILE A 120 2.84 -18.29 15.86
N SER A 121 3.68 -17.26 15.82
CA SER A 121 4.26 -16.67 17.01
C SER A 121 3.30 -15.62 17.59
N PHE A 122 3.46 -15.33 18.87
CA PHE A 122 2.78 -14.20 19.52
C PHE A 122 3.05 -12.88 18.76
N PHE A 123 4.24 -12.72 18.19
CA PHE A 123 4.62 -11.59 17.36
C PHE A 123 3.79 -11.50 16.07
N SER A 124 3.54 -12.62 15.38
CA SER A 124 2.69 -12.67 14.19
C SER A 124 1.25 -12.22 14.50
N ILE A 125 0.70 -12.63 15.65
CA ILE A 125 -0.65 -12.24 16.09
C ILE A 125 -0.74 -10.72 16.29
N ILE A 126 0.26 -10.12 16.96
CA ILE A 126 0.32 -8.66 17.16
C ILE A 126 0.35 -7.94 15.81
N ILE A 127 1.17 -8.41 14.86
CA ILE A 127 1.24 -7.83 13.52
C ILE A 127 -0.15 -7.83 12.86
N TYR A 128 -0.84 -8.97 12.85
CA TYR A 128 -2.16 -9.06 12.22
C TYR A 128 -3.19 -8.15 12.89
N LEU A 129 -3.17 -8.03 14.21
CA LEU A 129 -4.05 -7.10 14.94
C LEU A 129 -3.77 -5.63 14.57
N VAL A 130 -2.50 -5.23 14.47
CA VAL A 130 -2.11 -3.88 14.03
C VAL A 130 -2.62 -3.61 12.61
N TYR A 131 -2.51 -4.58 11.71
CA TYR A 131 -3.02 -4.45 10.35
C TYR A 131 -4.55 -4.36 10.28
N ILE A 132 -5.28 -5.08 11.12
CA ILE A 132 -6.75 -4.94 11.20
C ILE A 132 -7.11 -3.50 11.57
N ILE A 133 -6.47 -2.94 12.60
CA ILE A 133 -6.69 -1.55 13.03
C ILE A 133 -6.34 -0.57 11.89
N PHE A 134 -5.21 -0.81 11.21
CA PHE A 134 -4.78 -0.03 10.06
C PHE A 134 -5.85 0.02 8.96
N PHE A 135 -6.37 -1.14 8.53
CA PHE A 135 -7.38 -1.20 7.47
C PHE A 135 -8.70 -0.57 7.89
N VAL A 136 -9.13 -0.75 9.14
CA VAL A 136 -10.34 -0.11 9.68
C VAL A 136 -10.25 1.41 9.58
N GLN A 137 -9.08 1.98 9.84
CA GLN A 137 -8.85 3.43 9.75
C GLN A 137 -8.62 3.91 8.32
N LEU A 138 -8.03 3.08 7.47
CA LEU A 138 -7.75 3.41 6.07
C LEU A 138 -9.02 3.44 5.22
N LEU A 139 -9.97 2.52 5.42
CA LEU A 139 -11.22 2.43 4.63
C LEU A 139 -12.05 3.73 4.57
N PRO A 140 -12.34 4.44 5.69
CA PRO A 140 -13.07 5.70 5.63
C PRO A 140 -12.27 6.82 4.96
N LEU A 141 -10.93 6.83 5.10
CA LEU A 141 -10.05 7.77 4.40
C LEU A 141 -10.10 7.53 2.89
N GLN A 142 -10.08 6.26 2.46
CA GLN A 142 -10.20 5.88 1.06
C GLN A 142 -11.52 6.33 0.44
N LYS A 143 -12.64 6.12 1.14
CA LYS A 143 -13.97 6.60 0.68
C LYS A 143 -13.99 8.12 0.48
N LYS A 144 -13.37 8.88 1.40
CA LYS A 144 -13.23 10.35 1.27
C LYS A 144 -12.34 10.74 0.09
N TRP A 145 -11.28 9.98 -0.17
CA TRP A 145 -10.38 10.24 -1.30
C TRP A 145 -10.98 9.92 -2.66
N GLU A 146 -11.86 8.93 -2.73
CA GLU A 146 -12.63 8.60 -3.93
C GLU A 146 -13.71 9.66 -4.19
N SER A 147 -14.50 10.04 -3.18
CA SER A 147 -15.55 11.05 -3.34
C SER A 147 -15.02 12.44 -3.70
N GLY A 148 -13.90 12.86 -3.10
CA GLY A 148 -13.22 14.11 -3.45
C GLY A 148 -12.53 14.10 -4.82
N ALA A 149 -12.32 12.93 -5.43
CA ALA A 149 -11.83 12.79 -6.80
C ALA A 149 -12.97 12.80 -7.83
N ILE A 150 -14.12 12.22 -7.48
CA ILE A 150 -15.32 12.17 -8.34
C ILE A 150 -15.93 13.56 -8.52
N SER A 151 -16.00 14.38 -7.46
CA SER A 151 -16.51 15.76 -7.56
C SER A 151 -15.70 16.66 -8.51
N THR A 152 -14.44 16.30 -8.81
CA THR A 152 -13.62 17.02 -9.79
C THR A 152 -13.93 16.58 -11.23
N MET A 153 -14.30 15.31 -11.45
CA MET A 153 -14.62 14.81 -12.80
C MET A 153 -15.98 15.30 -13.30
N ASP A 154 -16.99 15.40 -12.42
CA ASP A 154 -18.31 15.89 -12.82
C ASP A 154 -18.29 17.37 -13.20
N LYS A 155 -17.49 18.19 -12.50
CA LYS A 155 -17.30 19.61 -12.87
C LYS A 155 -16.60 19.80 -14.21
N VAL A 156 -15.68 18.90 -14.59
CA VAL A 156 -15.00 18.96 -15.89
C VAL A 156 -15.93 18.48 -17.01
N LYS A 157 -16.86 17.56 -16.71
CA LYS A 157 -17.81 17.03 -17.70
C LYS A 157 -19.03 17.94 -17.91
N SER A 158 -19.44 18.74 -16.92
CA SER A 158 -20.50 19.74 -17.08
C SER A 158 -20.03 21.07 -17.66
N SER A 159 -18.73 21.21 -17.94
CA SER A 159 -18.11 22.39 -18.56
C SER A 159 -17.78 22.18 -20.05
N LYS A 160 -18.31 21.10 -20.67
CA LYS A 160 -18.24 20.86 -22.11
C LYS A 160 -19.62 20.90 -22.73
#